data_AF-A0A952DAA4-F1
#
_entry.id   AF-A0A952DAA4-F1
#
_cell.length_a   1.000
_cell.length_b   1.000
_cell.length_c   1.000
_cell.angle_alpha   90.00
_cell.angle_beta   90.00
_cell.angle_gamma   90.00
#
_symmetry.space_group_name_H-M   'P 1'
#
loop_
_entity.id
_entity.type
_entity.pdbx_description
1 polymer ?
#
loop_
_entity_poly.entity_id
_entity_poly.type
_entity_poly.pdbx_seq_one_letter_code
_entity_poly.pdbx_strand_id
1 'polypeptide(L)'
;VVRPRAGLFVTYIATSPEKEGVARAGLLDEIQKLRLAPVSEDELDRARTYALGTWAIRQESGGAVLGDIADAWLFGSLHELTDYARALRAVSVDDLQQLAHEFLDPARRVEGAVRGTTGRTV
;
A
#
# COMPACT_ATOMS: atom_id res chain seq x y z
N VAL A 1 24.32 6.92 9.02
CA VAL A 1 23.01 7.58 9.19
C VAL A 1 22.38 7.72 7.81
N VAL A 2 21.75 6.66 7.31
CA VAL A 2 20.98 6.70 6.06
C VAL A 2 19.70 7.46 6.38
N ARG A 3 19.52 8.65 5.81
CA ARG A 3 18.31 9.47 6.04
C ARG A 3 17.20 8.92 5.14
N PRO A 4 16.04 8.42 5.63
CA PRO A 4 14.97 8.02 4.74
C PRO A 4 14.15 9.29 4.44
N ARG A 5 14.54 10.04 3.39
CA ARG A 5 13.87 11.32 3.08
C ARG A 5 12.70 11.21 2.11
N ALA A 6 12.38 10.02 1.64
CA ALA A 6 11.17 9.79 0.86
C ALA A 6 10.77 8.31 0.92
N GLY A 7 9.47 8.06 0.96
CA GLY A 7 8.84 6.77 0.68
C GLY A 7 7.90 6.91 -0.52
N LEU A 8 7.45 5.77 -1.05
CA LEU A 8 6.50 5.72 -2.16
C LEU A 8 5.29 4.89 -1.74
N PHE A 9 4.09 5.43 -1.95
CA PHE A 9 2.87 4.64 -1.99
C PHE A 9 2.59 4.29 -3.45
N VAL A 10 2.63 2.99 -3.77
CA VAL A 10 2.55 2.51 -5.16
C VAL A 10 1.29 1.68 -5.33
N THR A 11 0.48 2.07 -6.30
CA THR A 11 -0.62 1.25 -6.83
C THR A 11 -0.25 0.73 -8.21
N TYR A 12 -0.70 -0.48 -8.53
CA TYR A 12 -0.45 -1.12 -9.81
C TYR A 12 -1.75 -1.68 -10.38
N ILE A 13 -1.95 -1.50 -11.68
CA ILE A 13 -3.04 -2.12 -12.43
C ILE A 13 -2.53 -2.55 -13.81
N ALA A 14 -2.98 -3.72 -14.26
CA ALA A 14 -2.71 -4.25 -15.60
C ALA A 14 -4.04 -4.50 -16.31
N THR A 15 -4.11 -4.13 -17.58
CA THR A 15 -5.33 -4.24 -18.39
C THR A 15 -4.97 -4.41 -19.86
N SER A 16 -5.95 -4.73 -20.71
CA SER A 16 -5.74 -4.73 -22.16
C SER A 16 -5.56 -3.28 -22.68
N PRO A 17 -4.77 -3.07 -23.75
CA PRO A 17 -4.43 -1.72 -24.22
C PRO A 17 -5.65 -0.81 -24.45
N GLU A 18 -6.73 -1.35 -25.00
CA GLU A 18 -7.97 -0.62 -25.26
C GLU A 18 -8.73 -0.20 -24.00
N LYS A 19 -8.41 -0.78 -22.84
CA LYS A 19 -9.02 -0.48 -21.54
C LYS A 19 -8.15 0.40 -20.65
N GLU A 20 -6.97 0.84 -21.12
CA GLU A 20 -6.04 1.65 -20.31
C GLU A 20 -6.73 2.88 -19.73
N GLY A 21 -7.45 3.64 -20.54
CA GLY A 21 -8.12 4.87 -20.09
C GLY A 21 -9.12 4.63 -18.97
N VAL A 22 -9.93 3.57 -19.09
CA VAL A 22 -10.94 3.19 -18.08
C VAL A 22 -10.27 2.69 -16.81
N ALA A 23 -9.25 1.84 -16.92
CA ALA A 23 -8.52 1.28 -15.77
C ALA A 23 -7.79 2.39 -14.99
N ARG A 24 -7.13 3.31 -15.71
CA ARG A 24 -6.45 4.46 -15.12
C ARG A 24 -7.43 5.38 -14.41
N ALA A 25 -8.56 5.72 -15.06
CA ALA A 25 -9.58 6.58 -14.46
C ALA A 25 -10.17 5.95 -13.19
N GLY A 26 -10.50 4.64 -13.23
CA GLY A 26 -11.03 3.93 -12.08
C GLY A 26 -10.04 3.88 -10.92
N LEU A 27 -8.76 3.60 -11.16
CA LEU A 27 -7.75 3.58 -10.11
C LEU A 27 -7.61 4.94 -9.42
N LEU A 28 -7.57 6.03 -10.19
CA LEU A 28 -7.47 7.38 -9.63
C LEU A 28 -8.76 7.80 -8.89
N ASP A 29 -9.92 7.34 -9.34
CA ASP A 29 -11.20 7.57 -8.67
C ASP A 29 -11.24 6.91 -7.29
N GLU A 30 -10.74 5.67 -7.13
CA GLU A 30 -10.65 5.02 -5.82
C GLU A 30 -9.71 5.77 -4.86
N ILE A 31 -8.56 6.25 -5.34
CA ILE A 31 -7.68 7.10 -4.52
C ILE A 31 -8.37 8.41 -4.12
N GLN A 32 -9.15 9.00 -5.02
CA GLN A 32 -9.92 10.20 -4.72
C GLN A 32 -11.03 9.92 -3.69
N LYS A 33 -11.71 8.78 -3.75
CA LYS A 33 -12.74 8.39 -2.77
C LYS A 33 -12.17 8.32 -1.35
N LEU A 34 -10.99 7.72 -1.19
CA LEU A 34 -10.28 7.67 0.10
C LEU A 34 -9.99 9.07 0.68
N ARG A 35 -9.88 10.09 -0.16
CA ARG A 35 -9.73 11.49 0.28
C ARG A 35 -11.06 12.16 0.58
N LEU A 36 -12.15 11.78 -0.10
CA LEU A 36 -13.42 12.49 -0.02
C LEU A 36 -14.32 11.99 1.11
N ALA A 37 -14.21 10.70 1.45
CA ALA A 37 -15.05 10.09 2.46
C ALA A 37 -14.26 9.08 3.30
N PRO A 38 -14.53 9.03 4.62
CA PRO A 38 -13.97 7.99 5.47
C PRO A 38 -14.40 6.60 4.99
N VAL A 39 -13.50 5.63 5.07
CA VAL A 39 -13.85 4.22 4.90
C VAL A 39 -14.79 3.79 6.03
N SER A 40 -15.58 2.75 5.77
CA SER A 40 -16.41 2.16 6.82
C SER A 40 -15.57 1.42 7.86
N GLU A 41 -16.05 1.36 9.11
CA GLU A 41 -15.42 0.55 10.17
C GLU A 41 -15.29 -0.92 9.77
N ASP A 42 -16.32 -1.48 9.11
CA ASP A 42 -16.30 -2.86 8.62
C ASP A 42 -15.21 -3.07 7.55
N GLU A 43 -14.97 -2.10 6.70
CA GLU A 43 -13.90 -2.16 5.70
C GLU A 43 -12.51 -2.08 6.36
N LEU A 44 -12.34 -1.19 7.33
CA LEU A 44 -11.10 -1.10 8.10
C LEU A 44 -10.84 -2.39 8.89
N ASP A 45 -11.86 -2.99 9.48
CA ASP A 45 -11.72 -4.25 10.22
C ASP A 45 -11.30 -5.41 9.32
N ARG A 46 -11.92 -5.53 8.13
CA ARG A 46 -11.49 -6.51 7.12
C ARG A 46 -10.04 -6.27 6.68
N ALA A 47 -9.65 -5.02 6.45
CA ALA A 47 -8.30 -4.67 6.03
C ALA A 47 -7.24 -5.01 7.11
N ARG A 48 -7.52 -4.69 8.38
CA ARG A 48 -6.67 -5.07 9.52
C ARG A 48 -6.55 -6.58 9.67
N THR A 49 -7.66 -7.30 9.57
CA THR A 49 -7.69 -8.77 9.64
C THR A 49 -6.86 -9.39 8.52
N TYR A 50 -7.02 -8.91 7.28
CA TYR A 50 -6.23 -9.35 6.15
C TYR A 50 -4.73 -9.12 6.37
N ALA A 51 -4.34 -7.90 6.75
CA ALA A 51 -2.94 -7.55 6.97
C ALA A 51 -2.29 -8.35 8.11
N LEU A 52 -3.01 -8.58 9.22
CA LEU A 52 -2.55 -9.46 10.30
C LEU A 52 -2.38 -10.90 9.83
N GLY A 53 -3.31 -11.42 9.03
CA GLY A 53 -3.24 -12.76 8.46
C GLY A 53 -2.05 -12.93 7.52
N THR A 54 -1.83 -11.97 6.61
CA THR A 54 -0.67 -11.97 5.71
C THR A 54 0.65 -11.89 6.49
N TRP A 55 0.70 -11.07 7.55
CA TRP A 55 1.88 -11.00 8.41
C TRP A 55 2.15 -12.33 9.11
N ALA A 56 1.11 -12.98 9.68
CA ALA A 56 1.26 -14.29 10.33
C ALA A 56 1.80 -15.36 9.37
N ILE A 57 1.27 -15.45 8.15
CA ILE A 57 1.77 -16.38 7.11
C ILE A 57 3.23 -16.07 6.77
N ARG A 58 3.59 -14.79 6.65
CA ARG A 58 4.97 -14.38 6.36
C ARG A 58 5.96 -14.81 7.44
N GLN A 59 5.54 -14.86 8.71
CA GLN A 59 6.35 -15.34 9.83
C GLN A 59 6.66 -16.85 9.79
N GLU A 60 5.98 -17.63 8.94
CA GLU A 60 6.28 -19.06 8.74
C GLU A 60 7.58 -19.28 7.93
N SER A 61 8.09 -18.24 7.25
CA SER A 61 9.35 -18.29 6.51
C SER A 61 10.51 -17.75 7.33
N GLY A 62 11.45 -18.61 7.72
CA GLY A 62 12.66 -18.18 8.42
C GLY A 62 13.47 -17.12 7.66
N GLY A 63 13.46 -17.16 6.33
CA GLY A 63 14.08 -16.12 5.50
C GLY A 63 13.37 -14.77 5.59
N ALA A 64 12.03 -14.77 5.63
CA ALA A 64 11.25 -13.54 5.80
C ALA A 64 11.44 -12.95 7.21
N VAL A 65 11.44 -13.78 8.24
CA VAL A 65 11.72 -13.37 9.63
C VAL A 65 13.10 -12.73 9.76
N LEU A 66 14.14 -13.36 9.19
CA LEU A 66 15.49 -12.80 9.17
C LEU A 66 15.55 -11.47 8.43
N GLY A 67 14.82 -11.33 7.33
CA GLY A 67 14.68 -10.08 6.59
C GLY A 67 14.07 -8.97 7.46
N ASP A 68 12.96 -9.25 8.14
CA ASP A 68 12.29 -8.27 9.02
C ASP A 68 13.19 -7.84 10.19
N ILE A 69 13.97 -8.77 10.77
CA ILE A 69 14.96 -8.45 11.82
C ILE A 69 16.08 -7.55 11.27
N ALA A 70 16.60 -7.87 10.08
CA ALA A 70 17.63 -7.07 9.45
C ALA A 70 17.15 -5.66 9.11
N ASP A 71 15.95 -5.52 8.56
CA ASP A 71 15.33 -4.23 8.24
C ASP A 71 15.09 -3.40 9.51
N ALA A 72 14.54 -4.01 10.55
CA ALA A 72 14.33 -3.33 11.84
C ALA A 72 15.66 -2.89 12.47
N TRP A 73 16.72 -3.69 12.37
CA TRP A 73 18.05 -3.33 12.87
C TRP A 73 18.69 -2.17 12.09
N LEU A 74 18.49 -2.11 10.77
CA LEU A 74 19.12 -1.13 9.89
C LEU A 74 18.35 0.19 9.81
N PHE A 75 17.02 0.14 9.84
CA PHE A 75 16.16 1.26 9.46
C PHE A 75 15.14 1.66 10.53
N GLY A 76 14.92 0.85 11.57
CA GLY A 76 13.88 1.07 12.57
C GLY A 76 14.30 0.62 13.97
N SER A 77 13.42 -0.14 14.62
CA SER A 77 13.68 -0.71 15.93
C SER A 77 13.16 -2.15 16.01
N LEU A 78 13.93 -3.05 16.64
CA LEU A 78 13.50 -4.43 16.89
C LEU A 78 12.19 -4.51 17.70
N HIS A 79 11.87 -3.48 18.49
CA HIS A 79 10.61 -3.42 19.23
C HIS A 79 9.38 -3.34 18.31
N GLU A 80 9.51 -2.72 17.14
CA GLU A 80 8.42 -2.58 16.16
C GLU A 80 7.92 -3.94 15.69
N LEU A 81 8.79 -4.95 15.63
CA LEU A 81 8.41 -6.33 15.25
C LEU A 81 7.46 -6.96 16.27
N THR A 82 7.70 -6.72 17.56
CA THR A 82 6.83 -7.21 18.64
C THR A 82 5.53 -6.41 18.77
N ASP A 83 5.55 -5.15 18.35
CA ASP A 83 4.44 -4.23 18.49
C ASP A 83 3.55 -4.13 17.25
N TYR A 84 3.98 -4.66 16.11
CA TYR A 84 3.30 -4.57 14.82
C TYR A 84 1.80 -4.88 14.91
N ALA A 85 1.44 -6.02 15.50
CA ALA A 85 0.05 -6.44 15.58
C ALA A 85 -0.82 -5.56 16.51
N ARG A 86 -0.20 -4.92 17.53
CA ARG A 86 -0.89 -3.95 18.38
C ARG A 86 -1.09 -2.64 17.63
N ALA A 87 -0.03 -2.14 17.00
CA ALA A 87 -0.06 -0.90 16.23
C ALA A 87 -1.07 -0.96 15.08
N LEU A 88 -1.08 -2.07 14.33
CA LEU A 88 -2.02 -2.26 13.22
C LEU A 88 -3.49 -2.33 13.69
N ARG A 89 -3.75 -2.89 14.87
CA ARG A 89 -5.11 -2.90 15.47
C ARG A 89 -5.56 -1.52 15.92
N ALA A 90 -4.63 -0.67 16.36
CA ALA A 90 -4.92 0.67 16.84
C ALA A 90 -5.21 1.68 15.73
N VAL A 91 -4.92 1.34 14.46
CA VAL A 91 -5.27 2.20 13.31
C VAL A 91 -6.77 2.46 13.29
N SER A 92 -7.13 3.74 13.26
CA SER A 92 -8.51 4.22 13.18
C SER A 92 -8.89 4.71 11.77
N VAL A 93 -10.19 4.88 11.53
CA VAL A 93 -10.70 5.49 10.30
C VAL A 93 -10.18 6.93 10.14
N ASP A 94 -10.08 7.68 11.24
CA ASP A 94 -9.58 9.05 11.23
C ASP A 94 -8.10 9.12 10.83
N ASP A 95 -7.27 8.18 11.30
CA ASP A 95 -5.86 8.10 10.89
C ASP A 95 -5.72 7.91 9.38
N LEU A 96 -6.55 7.02 8.81
CA LEU A 96 -6.57 6.78 7.37
C LEU A 96 -7.06 8.01 6.59
N GLN A 97 -8.09 8.68 7.09
CA GLN A 97 -8.63 9.88 6.46
C GLN A 97 -7.58 11.01 6.44
N GLN A 98 -6.89 11.23 7.56
CA GLN A 98 -5.81 12.21 7.66
C GLN A 98 -4.66 11.87 6.70
N LEU A 99 -4.21 10.62 6.67
CA LEU A 99 -3.16 10.15 5.76
C LEU A 99 -3.58 10.32 4.29
N ALA A 100 -4.82 9.98 3.94
CA ALA A 100 -5.34 10.13 2.59
C ALA A 100 -5.31 11.60 2.15
N HIS A 101 -5.75 12.53 3.01
CA HIS A 101 -5.68 13.97 2.74
C HIS A 101 -4.25 14.49 2.58
N GLU A 102 -3.32 14.03 3.41
CA GLU A 102 -1.93 14.51 3.42
C GLU A 102 -1.13 13.97 2.22
N PHE A 103 -1.23 12.67 1.92
CA PHE A 103 -0.28 12.00 1.04
C PHE A 103 -0.88 11.49 -0.29
N LEU A 104 -2.19 11.25 -0.37
CA LEU A 104 -2.78 10.56 -1.52
C LEU A 104 -3.38 11.49 -2.59
N ASP A 105 -2.87 12.72 -2.73
CA ASP A 105 -3.38 13.67 -3.74
C ASP A 105 -3.13 13.13 -5.15
N PRO A 106 -4.19 12.79 -5.93
CA PRO A 106 -4.01 12.24 -7.27
C PRO A 106 -3.27 13.20 -8.19
N ALA A 107 -3.32 14.52 -7.97
CA ALA A 107 -2.58 15.50 -8.76
C ALA A 107 -1.06 15.45 -8.49
N ARG A 108 -0.64 14.91 -7.34
CA ARG A 108 0.77 14.80 -6.91
C ARG A 108 1.27 13.36 -7.03
N ARG A 109 1.23 12.81 -8.25
CA ARG A 109 1.64 11.43 -8.54
C ARG A 109 2.75 11.34 -9.59
N VAL A 110 3.48 10.23 -9.55
CA VAL A 110 4.32 9.77 -10.65
C VAL A 110 3.65 8.54 -11.25
N GLU A 111 3.54 8.50 -12.58
CA GLU A 111 2.87 7.41 -13.28
C GLU A 111 3.77 6.87 -14.39
N GLY A 112 3.91 5.55 -14.45
CA GLY A 112 4.58 4.83 -15.52
C GLY A 112 3.63 3.81 -16.13
N ALA A 113 3.58 3.75 -17.47
CA ALA A 113 2.75 2.82 -18.21
C ALA A 113 3.59 2.05 -19.22
N VAL A 114 3.53 0.71 -19.15
CA VAL A 114 4.07 -0.18 -20.18
C VAL A 114 2.91 -0.58 -21.08
N ARG A 115 2.89 -0.05 -22.31
CA ARG A 115 1.79 -0.27 -23.25
C ARG A 115 2.13 -1.40 -24.22
N GLY A 116 1.24 -2.38 -24.30
CA GLY A 116 1.29 -3.37 -25.38
C GLY A 116 0.96 -2.70 -26.72
N THR A 117 1.66 -3.07 -27.78
CA THR A 117 1.29 -2.70 -29.14
C THR A 117 0.24 -3.68 -29.65
N THR A 118 -0.80 -3.19 -30.31
CA THR A 118 -1.82 -4.01 -30.98
C THR A 118 -1.30 -4.69 -32.26
N GLY A 119 -0.03 -4.49 -32.60
CA GLY A 119 0.64 -5.19 -33.68
C GLY A 119 1.05 -6.59 -33.24
N ARG A 120 0.59 -7.61 -33.96
CA ARG A 120 1.10 -8.97 -33.89
C ARG A 120 2.62 -8.90 -34.08
N THR A 121 3.40 -9.19 -33.04
CA THR A 121 4.83 -9.49 -33.23
C THR A 121 4.87 -10.79 -34.02
N VAL A 122 5.22 -10.68 -35.30
CA VAL A 122 5.50 -11.84 -36.16
C VAL A 122 6.83 -12.45 -35.74
#